data_AF-A0A6B9ZG07-F1
#
_entry.id   AF-A0A6B9ZG07-F1
#
_cell.length_a   1.000
_cell.length_b   1.000
_cell.length_c   1.000
_cell.angle_alpha   90.00
_cell.angle_beta   90.00
_cell.angle_gamma   90.00
#
_symmetry.space_group_name_H-M   'P 1'
#
loop_
_entity.id
_entity.type
_entity.pdbx_description
1 polymer ?
#
loop_
_entity_poly.entity_id
_entity_poly.type
_entity_poly.pdbx_seq_one_letter_code
_entity_poly.pdbx_strand_id
1 'polypeptide(L)'
;MTISSHFDYKEVLRRLQQKGQESFGRHFRLLKEDLPVIIPIVAWMLRDEEVAGQCKIDLNKGIYLAGPVGTGKTQLMHLMRCLTDRHYDYEVYSCPKIAIDFAYSGISAILPYTYSNMDVKRSVAAICCFDDLGKEIVSIR
;
A
#
# COMPACT_ATOMS: atom_id res chain seq x y z
N MET A 1 15.64 -4.49 16.86
CA MET A 1 16.20 -3.52 15.89
C MET A 1 16.23 -2.17 16.56
N THR A 2 17.38 -1.51 16.56
CA THR A 2 17.48 -0.09 16.92
C THR A 2 17.25 0.69 15.64
N ILE A 3 16.10 1.35 15.52
CA ILE A 3 15.77 2.19 14.35
C ILE A 3 16.45 3.53 14.59
N SER A 4 17.34 3.92 13.67
CA SER A 4 17.86 5.28 13.57
C SER A 4 17.04 5.98 12.49
N SER A 5 16.37 7.07 12.87
CA SER A 5 15.47 7.86 12.02
C SER A 5 15.17 9.22 12.67
N HIS A 6 14.84 10.22 11.85
CA HIS A 6 14.25 11.48 12.31
C HIS A 6 12.79 11.33 12.75
N PHE A 7 12.12 10.23 12.39
CA PHE A 7 10.75 9.92 12.80
C PHE A 7 10.73 9.07 14.08
N ASP A 8 9.80 9.38 14.98
CA ASP A 8 9.51 8.51 16.12
C ASP A 8 8.63 7.34 15.70
N TYR A 9 9.24 6.22 15.33
CA TYR A 9 8.51 5.00 14.95
C TYR A 9 7.65 4.42 16.07
N LYS A 10 7.98 4.68 17.34
CA LYS A 10 7.12 4.22 18.45
C LYS A 10 5.80 4.99 18.41
N GLU A 11 5.87 6.30 18.22
CA GLU A 11 4.68 7.13 18.07
C GLU A 11 3.91 6.81 16.78
N VAL A 12 4.59 6.57 15.66
CA VAL A 12 3.94 6.17 14.40
C VAL A 12 3.19 4.84 14.56
N LEU A 13 3.82 3.83 15.15
CA LEU A 13 3.17 2.54 15.42
C LEU A 13 2.02 2.68 16.42
N ARG A 14 2.15 3.55 17.44
CA ARG A 14 1.05 3.85 18.37
C ARG A 14 -0.15 4.46 17.65
N ARG A 15 0.07 5.40 16.72
CA ARG A 15 -0.99 6.00 15.90
C ARG A 15 -1.64 4.99 14.97
N LEU A 16 -0.84 4.15 14.30
CA LEU A 16 -1.35 3.06 13.48
C LEU A 16 -2.22 2.09 14.30
N GLN A 17 -1.76 1.69 15.48
CA GLN A 17 -2.51 0.84 16.40
C GLN A 17 -3.85 1.46 16.79
N GLN A 18 -3.86 2.74 17.15
CA GLN A 18 -5.08 3.47 17.47
C GLN A 18 -6.02 3.54 16.26
N LYS A 19 -5.48 3.88 15.09
CA LYS A 19 -6.28 4.02 13.88
C LYS A 19 -6.87 2.69 13.40
N GLY A 20 -6.11 1.61 13.54
CA GLY A 20 -6.60 0.27 13.24
C GLY A 20 -7.71 -0.16 14.21
N GLN A 21 -7.63 0.22 15.48
CA GLN A 21 -8.72 -0.03 16.42
C GLN A 21 -9.98 0.78 16.12
N GLU A 22 -9.83 2.03 15.64
CA GLU A 22 -10.95 2.84 15.17
C GLU A 22 -11.62 2.23 13.93
N SER A 23 -10.83 1.77 12.96
CA SER A 23 -11.34 1.28 11.68
C SER A 23 -11.81 -0.17 11.70
N PHE A 24 -11.18 -1.03 12.50
CA PHE A 24 -11.42 -2.48 12.50
C PHE A 24 -11.91 -3.01 13.84
N GLY A 25 -11.98 -2.17 14.87
CA GLY A 25 -12.48 -2.51 16.20
C GLY A 25 -11.38 -2.78 17.22
N ARG A 26 -11.76 -2.77 18.51
CA ARG A 26 -10.82 -2.84 19.66
C ARG A 26 -9.92 -4.08 19.69
N HIS A 27 -10.27 -5.13 18.95
CA HIS A 27 -9.49 -6.37 18.86
C HIS A 27 -8.27 -6.23 17.92
N PHE A 28 -8.23 -5.18 17.08
CA PHE A 28 -7.09 -4.91 16.21
C PHE A 28 -5.80 -4.76 17.01
N ARG A 29 -4.73 -5.42 16.56
CA ARG A 29 -3.40 -5.37 17.18
C ARG A 29 -2.32 -5.42 16.11
N LEU A 30 -1.31 -4.56 16.25
CA LEU A 30 -0.04 -4.73 15.58
C LEU A 30 0.80 -5.68 16.41
N LEU A 31 1.09 -6.85 15.86
CA LEU A 31 1.90 -7.85 16.55
C LEU A 31 3.38 -7.58 16.31
N LYS A 32 4.24 -7.99 17.24
CA LYS A 32 5.69 -7.77 17.12
C LYS A 32 6.26 -8.54 15.93
N GLU A 33 5.67 -9.69 15.66
CA GLU A 33 6.01 -10.61 14.59
C GLU A 33 5.73 -10.01 13.20
N ASP A 34 4.80 -9.05 13.10
CA ASP A 34 4.45 -8.37 11.86
C ASP A 34 5.33 -7.14 11.58
N LEU A 35 6.11 -6.67 12.57
CA LEU A 35 6.95 -5.48 12.44
C LEU A 35 7.97 -5.57 11.29
N PRO A 36 8.61 -6.73 11.00
CA PRO A 36 9.47 -6.86 9.82
C PRO A 36 8.77 -6.57 8.49
N VAL A 37 7.44 -6.65 8.43
CA VAL A 37 6.64 -6.28 7.24
C VAL A 37 6.13 -4.85 7.35
N ILE A 38 5.65 -4.44 8.53
CA ILE A 38 5.07 -3.11 8.77
C ILE A 38 6.12 -2.01 8.64
N ILE A 39 7.30 -2.17 9.25
CA ILE A 39 8.34 -1.13 9.28
C ILE A 39 8.80 -0.72 7.87
N PRO A 40 9.12 -1.64 6.94
CA PRO A 40 9.45 -1.28 5.56
C PRO A 40 8.34 -0.47 4.85
N ILE A 41 7.07 -0.83 5.08
CA ILE A 41 5.93 -0.12 4.48
C ILE A 41 5.82 1.29 5.07
N VAL A 42 5.95 1.42 6.40
CA VAL A 42 5.94 2.72 7.08
C VAL A 42 7.07 3.61 6.55
N ALA A 43 8.29 3.08 6.45
CA ALA A 43 9.44 3.83 5.93
C ALA A 43 9.18 4.33 4.50
N TRP A 44 8.59 3.48 3.65
CA TRP A 44 8.22 3.86 2.30
C TRP A 44 7.14 4.94 2.26
N MET A 45 6.11 4.84 3.11
CA MET A 45 5.03 5.84 3.22
C MET A 45 5.54 7.19 3.72
N LEU A 46 6.48 7.19 4.66
CA LEU A 46 7.08 8.40 5.23
C LEU A 46 8.21 8.98 4.36
N ARG A 47 8.62 8.28 3.28
CA ARG A 47 9.81 8.60 2.48
C ARG A 47 11.08 8.70 3.32
N ASP A 48 11.18 7.85 4.35
CA ASP A 48 12.31 7.80 5.27
C ASP A 48 13.48 7.03 4.65
N GLU A 49 14.43 7.75 4.07
CA GLU A 49 15.60 7.18 3.38
C GLU A 49 16.46 6.31 4.30
N GLU A 50 16.58 6.68 5.58
CA GLU A 50 17.46 5.99 6.53
C GLU A 50 16.91 4.60 6.85
N VAL A 51 15.62 4.52 7.23
CA VAL A 51 14.97 3.25 7.56
C VAL A 51 14.70 2.43 6.31
N ALA A 52 14.34 3.06 5.19
CA ALA A 52 14.20 2.37 3.91
C ALA A 52 15.53 1.69 3.51
N GLY A 53 16.66 2.38 3.67
CA GLY A 53 18.00 1.82 3.46
C GLY A 53 18.29 0.62 4.37
N GLN A 54 17.98 0.73 5.67
CA GLN A 54 18.12 -0.38 6.63
C GLN A 54 17.25 -1.59 6.24
N CYS A 55 16.07 -1.35 5.68
CA CYS A 55 15.14 -2.38 5.21
C CYS A 55 15.38 -2.85 3.77
N LYS A 56 16.37 -2.28 3.06
CA LYS A 56 16.64 -2.54 1.63
C LYS A 56 15.44 -2.24 0.72
N ILE A 57 14.68 -1.20 1.04
CA ILE A 57 13.57 -0.68 0.25
C ILE A 57 14.05 0.47 -0.63
N ASP A 58 13.70 0.41 -1.92
CA ASP A 58 13.93 1.49 -2.87
C ASP A 58 12.67 2.38 -2.92
N LEU A 59 12.80 3.62 -2.45
CA LEU A 59 11.71 4.59 -2.41
C LEU A 59 11.22 5.01 -3.82
N ASN A 60 11.96 4.69 -4.89
CA ASN A 60 11.55 4.99 -6.26
C ASN A 60 10.77 3.85 -6.92
N LYS A 61 10.53 2.76 -6.21
CA LYS A 61 9.78 1.60 -6.68
C LYS A 61 8.49 1.41 -5.89
N GLY A 62 7.55 0.66 -6.46
CA GLY A 62 6.36 0.20 -5.75
C GLY A 62 6.66 -0.92 -4.76
N ILE A 63 5.76 -1.11 -3.79
CA ILE A 63 5.80 -2.24 -2.84
C ILE A 63 4.89 -3.36 -3.34
N TYR A 64 5.39 -4.59 -3.27
CA TYR A 64 4.59 -5.79 -3.47
C TYR A 64 4.38 -6.52 -2.14
N LEU A 65 3.13 -6.65 -1.70
CA LEU A 65 2.74 -7.33 -0.47
C LEU A 65 2.14 -8.70 -0.78
N ALA A 66 2.90 -9.76 -0.57
CA ALA A 66 2.48 -11.14 -0.82
C ALA A 66 2.17 -11.89 0.48
N GLY A 67 1.25 -12.86 0.40
CA GLY A 67 0.92 -13.75 1.51
C GLY A 67 -0.42 -14.47 1.31
N PRO A 68 -0.73 -15.51 2.12
CA PRO A 68 -1.98 -16.26 2.02
C PRO A 68 -3.24 -15.40 2.13
N VAL A 69 -4.38 -15.93 1.71
CA VAL A 69 -5.68 -15.27 1.89
C VAL A 69 -6.00 -15.16 3.38
N GLY A 70 -6.56 -14.01 3.79
CA GLY A 70 -6.95 -13.78 5.19
C GLY A 70 -5.86 -13.24 6.10
N THR A 71 -4.63 -12.99 5.62
CA THR A 71 -3.53 -12.43 6.44
C THR A 71 -3.58 -10.92 6.63
N GLY A 72 -4.71 -10.25 6.32
CA GLY A 72 -4.88 -8.82 6.58
C GLY A 72 -4.18 -7.85 5.63
N LYS A 73 -3.64 -8.30 4.48
CA LYS A 73 -2.93 -7.45 3.51
C LYS A 73 -3.72 -6.20 3.08
N THR A 74 -4.97 -6.39 2.65
CA THR A 74 -5.87 -5.30 2.24
C THR A 74 -6.15 -4.33 3.39
N GLN A 75 -6.39 -4.85 4.60
CA GLN A 75 -6.60 -4.03 5.80
C GLN A 75 -5.35 -3.22 6.15
N LEU A 76 -4.17 -3.82 6.03
CA LEU A 76 -2.89 -3.16 6.28
C LEU A 76 -2.70 -1.99 5.31
N MET A 77 -2.92 -2.18 4.02
CA MET A 77 -2.83 -1.07 3.05
C MET A 77 -3.86 0.01 3.38
N HIS A 78 -5.13 -0.32 3.59
CA HIS A 78 -6.12 0.67 4.01
C HIS A 78 -5.71 1.48 5.26
N LEU A 79 -5.09 0.83 6.24
CA LEU A 79 -4.60 1.48 7.44
C LEU A 79 -3.47 2.46 7.14
N MET A 80 -2.52 2.09 6.28
CA MET A 80 -1.34 2.90 5.97
C MET A 80 -1.67 4.27 5.37
N ARG A 81 -2.86 4.43 4.79
CA ARG A 81 -3.37 5.73 4.30
C ARG A 81 -3.40 6.81 5.39
N CYS A 82 -3.43 6.45 6.67
CA CYS A 82 -3.39 7.43 7.75
C CYS A 82 -2.01 8.09 7.95
N LEU A 83 -0.95 7.50 7.39
CA LEU A 83 0.41 8.02 7.45
C LEU A 83 0.78 8.84 6.22
N THR A 84 0.00 8.72 5.16
CA THR A 84 0.35 9.27 3.87
C THR A 84 0.13 10.78 3.84
N ASP A 85 1.17 11.52 3.45
CA ASP A 85 1.00 12.93 3.09
C ASP A 85 0.02 13.02 1.90
N ARG A 86 -0.75 14.11 1.80
CA ARG A 86 -1.69 14.34 0.69
C ARG A 86 -1.02 14.22 -0.67
N HIS A 87 0.29 14.43 -0.77
CA HIS A 87 1.06 14.27 -2.01
C HIS A 87 1.29 12.80 -2.42
N TYR A 88 1.28 11.86 -1.46
CA TYR A 88 1.56 10.44 -1.69
C TYR A 88 0.33 9.54 -1.51
N ASP A 89 -0.86 10.10 -1.28
CA ASP A 89 -2.10 9.32 -1.13
C ASP A 89 -2.40 8.54 -2.41
N TYR A 90 -2.93 7.34 -2.24
CA TYR A 90 -3.12 6.37 -3.33
C TYR A 90 -4.54 5.84 -3.35
N GLU A 91 -4.98 5.46 -4.54
CA GLU A 91 -6.27 4.80 -4.74
C GLU A 91 -6.08 3.28 -4.77
N VAL A 92 -7.05 2.57 -4.19
CA VAL A 92 -7.07 1.10 -4.18
C VAL A 92 -7.97 0.62 -5.30
N TYR A 93 -7.44 -0.20 -6.19
CA TYR A 93 -8.17 -0.78 -7.32
C TYR A 93 -8.17 -2.30 -7.25
N SER A 94 -9.33 -2.91 -7.48
CA SER A 94 -9.48 -4.36 -7.53
C SER A 94 -8.94 -4.91 -8.85
N CYS A 95 -7.90 -5.75 -8.80
CA CYS A 95 -7.39 -6.45 -9.98
C CYS A 95 -8.43 -7.33 -10.67
N PRO A 96 -9.26 -8.12 -9.96
CA PRO A 96 -10.36 -8.85 -10.60
C PRO A 96 -11.30 -7.96 -11.40
N LYS A 97 -11.63 -6.77 -10.88
CA LYS A 97 -12.46 -5.80 -11.62
C LYS A 97 -11.76 -5.29 -12.87
N ILE A 98 -10.49 -4.89 -12.77
CA ILE A 98 -9.70 -4.41 -13.92
C ILE A 98 -9.62 -5.50 -14.99
N ALA A 99 -9.43 -6.77 -14.60
CA ALA A 99 -9.39 -7.89 -15.54
C ALA A 99 -10.72 -8.07 -16.28
N ILE A 100 -11.85 -7.95 -15.58
CA ILE A 100 -13.18 -7.95 -16.19
C ILE A 100 -13.33 -6.79 -17.17
N ASP A 101 -13.00 -5.57 -16.75
CA ASP A 101 -13.12 -4.37 -17.59
C ASP A 101 -12.23 -4.48 -18.84
N PHE A 102 -11.03 -5.07 -18.72
CA PHE A 102 -10.14 -5.37 -19.84
C PHE A 102 -10.72 -6.42 -20.78
N ALA A 103 -11.37 -7.47 -20.27
CA ALA A 103 -12.01 -8.47 -21.10
C ALA A 103 -13.13 -7.87 -21.98
N TYR A 104 -13.80 -6.81 -21.52
CA TYR A 104 -14.84 -6.11 -22.27
C TYR A 104 -14.30 -5.00 -23.19
N SER A 105 -13.32 -4.21 -22.71
CA SER A 105 -12.93 -2.94 -23.35
C SER A 105 -11.48 -2.93 -23.85
N GLY A 106 -10.74 -4.03 -23.71
CA GLY A 106 -9.34 -4.15 -24.13
C GLY A 106 -8.43 -3.11 -23.46
N ILE A 107 -7.42 -2.65 -24.20
CA ILE A 107 -6.36 -1.74 -23.72
C ILE A 107 -6.92 -0.48 -23.05
N SER A 108 -8.06 0.03 -23.51
CA SER A 108 -8.70 1.23 -22.94
C SER A 108 -9.00 1.10 -21.44
N ALA A 109 -9.21 -0.11 -20.93
CA ALA A 109 -9.45 -0.37 -19.51
C ALA A 109 -8.19 -0.20 -18.63
N ILE A 110 -7.00 -0.33 -19.21
CA ILE A 110 -5.73 -0.25 -18.46
C ILE A 110 -5.14 1.16 -18.50
N LEU A 111 -5.40 1.94 -19.57
CA LEU A 111 -4.85 3.29 -19.75
C LEU A 111 -5.00 4.19 -18.50
N PRO A 112 -6.14 4.20 -17.77
CA PRO A 112 -6.30 4.98 -16.54
C PRO A 112 -5.36 4.59 -15.39
N TYR A 113 -4.59 3.52 -15.49
CA TYR A 113 -3.66 3.07 -14.45
C TYR A 113 -2.18 3.15 -14.86
N THR A 114 -1.91 3.78 -16.00
CA THR A 114 -0.54 3.93 -16.56
C THR A 114 -0.04 5.37 -16.40
N TYR A 115 1.08 5.71 -17.07
CA TYR A 115 1.64 7.06 -17.12
C TYR A 115 0.65 8.15 -17.60
N SER A 116 -0.44 7.77 -18.27
CA SER A 116 -1.51 8.71 -18.64
C SER A 116 -2.41 9.12 -17.48
N ASN A 117 -2.34 8.45 -16.33
CA ASN A 117 -3.05 8.86 -15.12
C ASN A 117 -2.25 9.94 -14.38
N MET A 118 -2.24 11.13 -14.99
CA MET A 118 -1.71 12.33 -14.37
C MET A 118 -2.72 12.83 -13.35
N ASP A 119 -2.33 12.89 -12.07
CA ASP A 119 -3.12 13.65 -11.11
C ASP A 119 -2.93 15.14 -11.42
N VAL A 120 -3.95 15.73 -12.06
CA VAL A 120 -3.98 17.14 -12.50
C VAL A 120 -3.73 18.11 -11.34
N LYS A 121 -4.02 17.71 -10.09
CA LYS A 121 -3.75 18.53 -8.90
C LYS A 121 -2.32 18.39 -8.39
N ARG A 122 -1.63 17.29 -8.70
CA ARG A 122 -0.33 16.93 -8.11
C ARG A 122 0.84 17.02 -9.09
N SER A 123 0.59 17.19 -10.39
CA SER A 123 1.62 17.22 -11.44
C SER A 123 2.55 16.00 -11.45
N VAL A 124 2.07 14.88 -10.90
CA VAL A 124 2.76 13.59 -10.84
C VAL A 124 1.76 12.47 -11.18
N ALA A 125 2.27 11.31 -11.58
CA ALA A 125 1.45 10.13 -11.82
C ALA A 125 0.71 9.72 -10.53
N ALA A 126 -0.57 9.38 -10.66
CA ALA A 126 -1.37 8.90 -9.54
C ALA A 126 -0.77 7.59 -8.99
N ILE A 127 -0.68 7.49 -7.67
CA ILE A 127 -0.20 6.28 -7.01
C ILE A 127 -1.36 5.28 -6.93
N CYS A 128 -1.14 4.09 -7.46
CA CYS A 128 -2.13 3.02 -7.53
C CYS A 128 -1.74 1.87 -6.58
N CYS A 129 -2.69 1.42 -5.78
CA CYS A 129 -2.60 0.17 -5.02
C CYS A 129 -3.50 -0.87 -5.66
N PHE A 130 -2.90 -1.88 -6.28
CA PHE A 130 -3.61 -2.96 -6.96
C PHE A 130 -3.88 -4.11 -5.98
N ASP A 131 -5.13 -4.28 -5.58
CA ASP A 131 -5.56 -5.27 -4.60
C ASP A 131 -6.02 -6.57 -5.28
N ASP A 132 -5.79 -7.70 -4.60
CA ASP A 132 -6.10 -9.05 -5.09
C ASP A 132 -5.48 -9.43 -6.45
N LEU A 133 -4.30 -8.88 -6.75
CA LEU A 133 -3.51 -9.27 -7.93
C LEU A 133 -3.21 -10.78 -7.92
N GLY A 134 -3.49 -11.46 -9.04
CA GLY A 134 -3.31 -12.89 -9.23
C GLY A 134 -4.55 -13.75 -8.89
N LYS A 135 -5.66 -13.12 -8.49
CA LYS A 135 -6.97 -13.80 -8.31
C LYS A 135 -7.93 -13.56 -9.47
N GLU A 136 -7.51 -12.84 -10.50
CA GLU A 136 -8.30 -12.63 -11.70
C GLU A 136 -8.67 -13.96 -12.39
N ILE A 137 -9.92 -14.04 -12.88
CA ILE A 137 -10.38 -15.16 -13.69
C ILE A 137 -9.84 -14.93 -15.11
N VAL A 138 -8.76 -15.61 -15.47
CA VAL A 138 -8.27 -15.64 -16.85
C VAL A 138 -9.10 -16.68 -17.61
N SER A 139 -10.04 -16.21 -18.42
CA SER A 139 -10.75 -17.10 -19.34
C SER A 139 -9.76 -17.60 -20.38
N ILE A 140 -9.32 -18.86 -20.23
CA ILE A 140 -8.52 -19.56 -21.23
C ILE A 140 -9.47 -19.88 -22.38
N ARG A 141 -9.44 -19.06 -23.43
CA ARG A 141 -9.98 -19.43 -24.75
C ARG A 141 -8.91 -20.11 -25.57
#